data_AF-A0A960SVM5-F1
#
_entry.id   AF-A0A960SVM5-F1
#
_cell.length_a   1.000
_cell.length_b   1.000
_cell.length_c   1.000
_cell.angle_alpha   90.00
_cell.angle_beta   90.00
_cell.angle_gamma   90.00
#
_symmetry.space_group_name_H-M   'P 1'
#
loop_
_entity.id
_entity.type
_entity.pdbx_description
1 polymer ?
#
loop_
_entity_poly.entity_id
_entity_poly.type
_entity_poly.pdbx_seq_one_letter_code
_entity_poly.pdbx_strand_id
1 'polypeptide(L)'
;QAWFFDNVDVPGLLNYLAVRCVIQDADDVRKNFYLYRDTRGTGEWTIFPWDKDWTFGVTGDGGPWLGHPFFGDYAHRKANADQWNELWEFVFNDPELRPLYLRRLRSVMDALLGPPGGSAGMSVLEEAARAYVPDLSPELGGTVENGFDSVLQFLEERRFDLYVTYAATNKVAGADALVPQEQSDKAQPAFGAMDFNPASGRQQEEFVRIDNP
;
A
#
# COMPACT_ATOMS: atom_id res chain seq x y z
N GLN A 1 -11.13 10.88 -14.35
CA GLN A 1 -11.15 9.43 -14.16
C GLN A 1 -10.57 8.71 -15.37
N ALA A 2 -11.17 8.76 -16.58
CA ALA A 2 -10.63 8.11 -17.79
C ALA A 2 -9.15 8.43 -18.10
N TRP A 3 -8.78 9.71 -18.11
CA TRP A 3 -7.38 10.13 -18.31
C TRP A 3 -6.40 9.44 -17.35
N PHE A 4 -6.81 9.20 -16.10
CA PHE A 4 -5.94 8.60 -15.09
C PHE A 4 -5.58 7.16 -15.46
N PHE A 5 -6.59 6.35 -15.81
CA PHE A 5 -6.40 4.97 -16.24
C PHE A 5 -5.59 4.86 -17.54
N ASP A 6 -5.66 5.87 -18.41
CA ASP A 6 -4.92 5.90 -19.68
C ASP A 6 -3.48 6.43 -19.56
N ASN A 7 -3.12 7.10 -18.45
CA ASN A 7 -1.85 7.85 -18.34
C ASN A 7 -1.04 7.53 -17.08
N VAL A 8 -1.53 6.67 -16.19
CA VAL A 8 -0.84 6.29 -14.97
C VAL A 8 -0.72 4.78 -14.92
N ASP A 9 0.46 4.29 -14.56
CA ASP A 9 0.67 2.89 -14.18
C ASP A 9 -0.07 2.65 -12.85
N VAL A 10 -1.37 2.40 -12.96
CA VAL A 10 -2.27 2.20 -11.82
C VAL A 10 -1.79 1.04 -10.95
N PRO A 11 -1.44 -0.14 -11.48
CA PRO A 11 -0.89 -1.23 -10.66
C PRO A 11 0.36 -0.82 -9.86
N GLY A 12 1.30 -0.12 -10.49
CA GLY A 12 2.50 0.39 -9.84
C GLY A 12 2.19 1.36 -8.71
N LEU A 13 1.28 2.32 -8.95
CA LEU A 13 0.85 3.30 -7.95
C LEU A 13 0.14 2.64 -6.76
N LEU A 14 -0.79 1.72 -7.03
CA LEU A 14 -1.51 0.99 -5.98
C LEU A 14 -0.55 0.12 -5.15
N ASN A 15 0.46 -0.46 -5.80
CA ASN A 15 1.48 -1.22 -5.10
C ASN A 15 2.35 -0.33 -4.19
N TYR A 16 2.76 0.84 -4.68
CA TYR A 16 3.47 1.84 -3.87
C TYR A 16 2.64 2.21 -2.62
N LEU A 17 1.36 2.53 -2.82
CA LEU A 17 0.42 2.88 -1.75
C LEU A 17 0.21 1.74 -0.74
N ALA A 18 0.19 0.50 -1.19
CA ALA A 18 0.09 -0.66 -0.31
C ALA A 18 1.37 -0.85 0.52
N VAL A 19 2.54 -0.75 -0.10
CA VAL A 19 3.83 -0.90 0.58
C VAL A 19 4.05 0.20 1.60
N ARG A 20 3.79 1.48 1.26
CA ARG A 20 3.91 2.61 2.21
C ARG A 20 3.05 2.40 3.46
N CYS A 21 1.87 1.79 3.31
CA CYS A 21 0.99 1.50 4.42
C CYS A 21 1.57 0.38 5.31
N VAL A 22 2.12 -0.69 4.71
CA VAL A 22 2.73 -1.80 5.47
C VAL A 22 3.97 -1.35 6.23
N ILE A 23 4.85 -0.56 5.62
CA ILE A 23 6.08 -0.07 6.28
C ILE A 23 5.84 1.17 7.17
N GLN A 24 4.62 1.70 7.20
CA GLN A 24 4.23 2.92 7.91
C GLN A 24 5.12 4.13 7.54
N ASP A 25 5.11 4.51 6.26
CA ASP A 25 5.88 5.65 5.77
C ASP A 25 5.25 6.99 6.18
N ALA A 26 5.94 7.72 7.05
CA ALA A 26 5.48 8.98 7.60
C ALA A 26 5.82 10.20 6.73
N ASP A 27 6.74 10.08 5.76
CA ASP A 27 7.39 11.24 5.14
C ASP A 27 7.20 11.33 3.61
N ASP A 28 6.30 10.51 3.07
CA ASP A 28 6.02 10.45 1.63
C ASP A 28 4.80 11.25 1.15
N VAL A 29 4.20 12.07 2.01
CA VAL A 29 2.98 12.83 1.66
C VAL A 29 3.26 13.86 0.54
N ARG A 30 4.46 14.41 0.44
CA ARG A 30 4.79 15.48 -0.54
C ARG A 30 6.21 15.43 -1.12
N LYS A 31 7.00 14.42 -0.74
CA LYS A 31 8.43 14.26 -1.06
C LYS A 31 8.80 12.79 -0.93
N ASN A 32 10.08 12.45 -1.06
CA ASN A 32 10.60 11.10 -0.86
C ASN A 32 10.00 10.08 -1.84
N PHE A 33 9.71 10.57 -3.05
CA PHE A 33 9.41 9.79 -4.23
C PHE A 33 9.77 10.59 -5.48
N TYR A 34 9.98 9.90 -6.59
CA TYR A 34 10.09 10.49 -7.92
C TYR A 34 8.92 10.03 -8.77
N LEU A 35 8.40 10.94 -9.60
CA LEU A 35 7.48 10.60 -10.68
C LEU A 35 8.26 10.55 -11.99
N TYR A 36 8.12 9.44 -12.72
CA TYR A 36 8.73 9.22 -14.02
C TYR A 36 7.66 8.96 -15.05
N ARG A 37 7.78 9.56 -16.22
CA ARG A 37 6.92 9.25 -17.37
C ARG A 37 7.71 8.48 -18.41
N ASP A 38 7.27 7.26 -18.72
CA ASP A 38 7.86 6.47 -19.79
C ASP A 38 7.42 6.96 -21.17
N THR A 39 7.93 8.13 -21.56
CA THR A 39 7.46 8.87 -22.74
C THR A 39 7.68 8.11 -24.06
N ARG A 40 8.64 7.18 -24.10
CA ARG A 40 8.98 6.41 -25.31
C ARG A 40 8.47 4.96 -25.29
N GLY A 41 7.99 4.47 -24.15
CA GLY A 41 7.37 3.16 -24.01
C GLY A 41 5.88 3.30 -23.75
N THR A 42 5.44 3.08 -22.51
CA THR A 42 4.01 2.99 -22.19
C THR A 42 3.26 4.32 -22.29
N GLY A 43 3.97 5.45 -22.20
CA GLY A 43 3.38 6.79 -22.12
C GLY A 43 2.82 7.14 -20.74
N GLU A 44 2.87 6.21 -19.79
CA GLU A 44 2.31 6.31 -18.45
C GLU A 44 3.28 6.95 -17.45
N TRP A 45 2.72 7.56 -16.42
CA TRP A 45 3.42 7.99 -15.22
C TRP A 45 3.50 6.85 -14.20
N THR A 46 4.68 6.63 -13.64
CA THR A 46 4.92 5.69 -12.53
C THR A 46 5.65 6.41 -11.39
N ILE A 47 5.64 5.80 -10.21
CA ILE A 47 6.22 6.33 -8.99
C ILE A 47 7.36 5.45 -8.49
N PHE A 48 8.46 6.08 -8.07
CA PHE A 48 9.61 5.40 -7.47
C PHE A 48 9.86 5.89 -6.05
N PRO A 49 10.04 4.99 -5.07
CA PRO A 49 10.35 5.38 -3.71
C PRO A 49 11.75 6.00 -3.62
N TRP A 50 11.90 6.95 -2.71
CA TRP A 50 13.17 7.52 -2.30
C TRP A 50 13.15 7.70 -0.78
N ASP A 51 14.32 7.64 -0.12
CA ASP A 51 14.48 8.07 1.28
C ASP A 51 13.44 7.46 2.25
N LYS A 52 13.57 6.15 2.49
CA LYS A 52 12.63 5.32 3.26
C LYS A 52 13.18 4.89 4.63
N ASP A 53 14.13 5.63 5.15
CA ASP A 53 14.68 5.44 6.51
C ASP A 53 13.66 5.81 7.60
N TRP A 54 12.72 6.71 7.31
CA TRP A 54 11.63 7.11 8.23
C TRP A 54 10.41 6.15 8.19
N THR A 55 10.68 4.86 8.38
CA THR A 55 9.70 3.77 8.30
C THR A 55 9.93 2.77 9.45
N PHE A 56 9.17 1.68 9.49
CA PHE A 56 9.36 0.57 10.44
C PHE A 56 9.34 1.00 11.92
N GLY A 57 8.33 1.78 12.31
CA GLY A 57 8.13 2.21 13.70
C GLY A 57 8.72 3.58 14.04
N VAL A 58 9.45 4.20 13.11
CA VAL A 58 9.85 5.61 13.26
C VAL A 58 8.66 6.50 12.88
N THR A 59 7.98 7.07 13.89
CA THR A 59 6.71 7.79 13.66
C THR A 59 6.88 9.28 13.32
N GLY A 60 7.96 9.90 13.83
CA GLY A 60 8.27 11.30 13.56
C GLY A 60 7.10 12.26 13.81
N ASP A 61 6.82 13.07 12.79
CA ASP A 61 5.74 14.05 12.76
C ASP A 61 4.49 13.56 12.00
N GLY A 62 4.34 12.24 11.80
CA GLY A 62 3.20 11.64 11.08
C GLY A 62 1.84 11.92 11.73
N GLY A 63 1.82 12.09 13.05
CA GLY A 63 0.60 12.41 13.80
C GLY A 63 -0.34 11.20 13.98
N PRO A 64 -1.57 11.43 14.46
CA PRO A 64 -2.46 10.36 14.92
C PRO A 64 -2.94 9.44 13.81
N TRP A 65 -2.92 9.91 12.56
CA TRP A 65 -3.40 9.17 11.40
C TRP A 65 -2.35 8.30 10.73
N LEU A 66 -1.09 8.34 11.17
CA LEU A 66 0.02 7.64 10.50
C LEU A 66 -0.24 6.14 10.31
N GLY A 67 -0.90 5.48 11.26
CA GLY A 67 -1.25 4.07 11.15
C GLY A 67 -2.43 3.78 10.21
N HIS A 68 -3.20 4.79 9.81
CA HIS A 68 -4.43 4.61 9.05
C HIS A 68 -4.14 4.18 7.60
N PRO A 69 -4.89 3.21 7.02
CA PRO A 69 -4.70 2.78 5.64
C PRO A 69 -4.85 3.90 4.60
N PHE A 70 -5.51 5.00 4.94
CA PHE A 70 -5.67 6.18 4.07
C PHE A 70 -4.81 7.38 4.50
N PHE A 71 -3.78 7.18 5.33
CA PHE A 71 -2.89 8.25 5.78
C PHE A 71 -2.38 9.10 4.61
N GLY A 72 -2.55 10.42 4.71
CA GLY A 72 -2.13 11.38 3.70
C GLY A 72 -3.20 11.79 2.69
N ASP A 73 -4.43 11.28 2.78
CA ASP A 73 -5.60 11.96 2.20
C ASP A 73 -6.02 13.17 3.05
N TYR A 74 -7.07 13.90 2.63
CA TYR A 74 -7.50 15.09 3.33
C TYR A 74 -8.09 14.81 4.74
N ALA A 75 -8.82 13.71 4.91
CA ALA A 75 -9.44 13.34 6.18
C ALA A 75 -8.41 12.83 7.21
N HIS A 76 -7.35 12.17 6.73
CA HIS A 76 -6.27 11.52 7.46
C HIS A 76 -4.94 12.22 7.18
N ARG A 77 -4.98 13.53 6.98
CA ARG A 77 -3.82 14.35 6.63
C ARG A 77 -2.77 14.35 7.74
N LYS A 78 -1.51 14.49 7.35
CA LYS A 78 -0.39 14.60 8.27
C LYS A 78 -0.57 15.86 9.12
N ALA A 79 -0.65 15.67 10.43
CA ALA A 79 -1.01 16.73 11.36
C ALA A 79 0.02 17.88 11.36
N ASN A 80 1.29 17.58 11.10
CA ASN A 80 2.30 18.62 10.95
C ASN A 80 2.09 19.41 9.65
N ALA A 81 1.80 20.71 9.80
CA ALA A 81 1.58 21.67 8.72
C ALA A 81 0.42 21.33 7.76
N ASP A 82 -0.56 20.53 8.21
CA ASP A 82 -1.82 20.28 7.52
C ASP A 82 -1.64 19.71 6.10
N GLN A 83 -0.81 18.66 5.96
CA GLN A 83 -0.37 18.16 4.65
C GLN A 83 -1.16 16.94 4.19
N TRP A 84 -1.69 17.01 2.96
CA TRP A 84 -2.23 15.88 2.22
C TRP A 84 -1.65 15.83 0.81
N ASN A 85 -1.85 14.71 0.13
CA ASN A 85 -1.46 14.52 -1.26
C ASN A 85 -2.72 14.36 -2.12
N GLU A 86 -2.87 15.19 -3.15
CA GLU A 86 -4.02 15.13 -4.07
C GLU A 86 -4.12 13.78 -4.81
N LEU A 87 -2.99 13.12 -5.09
CA LEU A 87 -2.99 11.80 -5.72
C LEU A 87 -3.47 10.71 -4.75
N TRP A 88 -3.11 10.80 -3.47
CA TRP A 88 -3.59 9.88 -2.42
C TRP A 88 -5.07 10.10 -2.17
N GLU A 89 -5.49 11.36 -2.03
CA GLU A 89 -6.89 11.76 -1.93
C GLU A 89 -7.72 11.16 -3.07
N PHE A 90 -7.25 11.30 -4.32
CA PHE A 90 -7.96 10.75 -5.47
C PHE A 90 -8.07 9.22 -5.42
N VAL A 91 -6.96 8.50 -5.19
CA VAL A 91 -6.97 7.02 -5.15
C VAL A 91 -7.81 6.48 -4.00
N PHE A 92 -7.68 7.07 -2.81
CA PHE A 92 -8.39 6.61 -1.61
C PHE A 92 -9.86 7.01 -1.62
N ASN A 93 -10.29 7.96 -2.45
CA ASN A 93 -11.69 8.40 -2.49
C ASN A 93 -12.48 8.05 -3.75
N ASP A 94 -11.81 7.52 -4.78
CA ASP A 94 -12.46 7.01 -5.98
C ASP A 94 -13.09 5.61 -5.75
N PRO A 95 -14.35 5.38 -6.16
CA PRO A 95 -15.06 4.13 -5.92
C PRO A 95 -14.49 2.93 -6.69
N GLU A 96 -13.73 3.14 -7.75
CA GLU A 96 -13.09 2.07 -8.53
C GLU A 96 -11.66 1.78 -8.02
N LEU A 97 -10.89 2.82 -7.71
CA LEU A 97 -9.51 2.69 -7.24
C LEU A 97 -9.39 2.25 -5.78
N ARG A 98 -10.27 2.74 -4.88
CA ARG A 98 -10.20 2.39 -3.45
C ARG A 98 -10.28 0.88 -3.20
N PRO A 99 -11.23 0.12 -3.80
CA PRO A 99 -11.25 -1.34 -3.64
C PRO A 99 -10.01 -2.03 -4.22
N LEU A 100 -9.46 -1.54 -5.32
CA LEU A 100 -8.22 -2.08 -5.91
C LEU A 100 -7.03 -1.88 -4.98
N TYR A 101 -6.90 -0.67 -4.40
CA TYR A 101 -5.90 -0.36 -3.37
C TYR A 101 -6.03 -1.31 -2.17
N LEU A 102 -7.22 -1.42 -1.57
CA LEU A 102 -7.41 -2.22 -0.36
C LEU A 102 -7.14 -3.72 -0.59
N ARG A 103 -7.50 -4.26 -1.77
CA ARG A 103 -7.12 -5.62 -2.16
C ARG A 103 -5.62 -5.76 -2.31
N ARG A 104 -4.95 -4.80 -2.96
CA ARG A 104 -3.49 -4.82 -3.09
C ARG A 104 -2.80 -4.73 -1.74
N LEU A 105 -3.29 -3.86 -0.84
CA LEU A 105 -2.83 -3.77 0.55
C LEU A 105 -2.93 -5.14 1.23
N ARG A 106 -4.08 -5.82 1.13
CA ARG A 106 -4.24 -7.16 1.68
C ARG A 106 -3.23 -8.16 1.11
N SER A 107 -3.03 -8.20 -0.20
CA SER A 107 -2.03 -9.09 -0.82
C SER A 107 -0.60 -8.81 -0.36
N VAL A 108 -0.22 -7.53 -0.20
CA VAL A 108 1.10 -7.14 0.30
C VAL A 108 1.26 -7.50 1.78
N MET A 109 0.23 -7.31 2.59
CA MET A 109 0.21 -7.78 3.97
C MET A 109 0.47 -9.28 4.03
N ASP A 110 -0.30 -10.09 3.30
CA ASP A 110 -0.17 -11.55 3.34
C ASP A 110 1.21 -12.03 2.84
N ALA A 111 1.78 -11.36 1.84
CA ALA A 111 3.07 -11.72 1.27
C ALA A 111 4.28 -11.31 2.12
N LEU A 112 4.24 -10.13 2.76
CA LEU A 112 5.42 -9.53 3.41
C LEU A 112 5.34 -9.50 4.93
N LEU A 113 4.14 -9.27 5.47
CA LEU A 113 3.90 -9.13 6.89
C LEU A 113 3.40 -10.48 7.43
N GLY A 114 2.24 -10.96 6.99
CA GLY A 114 1.57 -12.16 7.48
C GLY A 114 0.66 -11.88 8.69
N PRO A 115 -0.30 -12.76 9.01
CA PRO A 115 -1.27 -12.51 10.09
C PRO A 115 -0.65 -12.64 11.51
N PRO A 116 -1.26 -12.04 12.54
CA PRO A 116 -0.88 -12.28 13.93
C PRO A 116 -0.92 -13.78 14.28
N GLY A 117 0.12 -14.27 14.97
CA GLY A 117 0.22 -15.67 15.39
C GLY A 117 0.43 -16.68 14.24
N GLY A 118 0.70 -16.23 13.01
CA GLY A 118 0.78 -17.06 11.81
C GLY A 118 2.19 -17.53 11.43
N SER A 119 2.38 -18.85 11.50
CA SER A 119 3.57 -19.68 11.20
C SER A 119 4.72 -19.57 12.22
N ALA A 120 5.34 -20.70 12.54
CA ALA A 120 6.41 -20.82 13.54
C ALA A 120 7.75 -20.18 13.11
N GLY A 121 7.73 -19.22 12.19
CA GLY A 121 8.89 -18.60 11.55
C GLY A 121 8.69 -17.11 11.30
N MET A 122 9.78 -16.45 10.95
CA MET A 122 9.80 -15.04 10.56
C MET A 122 9.08 -14.84 9.22
N SER A 123 8.36 -13.74 9.10
CA SER A 123 7.88 -13.19 7.82
C SER A 123 9.02 -12.70 6.95
N VAL A 124 8.73 -12.41 5.68
CA VAL A 124 9.73 -11.89 4.73
C VAL A 124 10.40 -10.61 5.26
N LEU A 125 9.65 -9.71 5.90
CA LEU A 125 10.23 -8.49 6.47
C LEU A 125 11.13 -8.76 7.68
N GLU A 126 10.74 -9.70 8.54
CA GLU A 126 11.53 -10.10 9.71
C GLU A 126 12.81 -10.84 9.29
N GLU A 127 12.72 -11.74 8.30
CA GLU A 127 13.87 -12.41 7.69
C GLU A 127 14.83 -11.41 7.05
N ALA A 128 14.30 -10.44 6.30
CA ALA A 128 15.10 -9.39 5.67
C ALA A 128 15.81 -8.53 6.72
N ALA A 129 15.14 -8.12 7.79
CA ALA A 129 15.75 -7.36 8.87
C ALA A 129 16.86 -8.16 9.57
N ARG A 130 16.60 -9.45 9.85
CA ARG A 130 17.56 -10.35 10.49
C ARG A 130 18.82 -10.55 9.65
N ALA A 131 18.69 -10.59 8.32
CA ALA A 131 19.79 -10.83 7.40
C ALA A 131 20.90 -9.76 7.49
N TYR A 132 20.57 -8.52 7.90
CA TYR A 132 21.55 -7.44 8.03
C TYR A 132 22.31 -7.44 9.37
N VAL A 133 21.83 -8.16 10.39
CA VAL A 133 22.43 -8.14 11.73
C VAL A 133 23.91 -8.55 11.72
N PRO A 134 24.33 -9.65 11.06
CA PRO A 134 25.73 -10.06 11.04
C PRO A 134 26.67 -9.05 10.38
N ASP A 135 26.19 -8.35 9.33
CA ASP A 135 27.00 -7.39 8.57
C ASP A 135 27.15 -6.05 9.31
N LEU A 136 26.13 -5.64 10.05
CA LEU A 136 26.14 -4.36 10.79
C LEU A 136 26.77 -4.48 12.19
N SER A 137 26.70 -5.66 12.82
CA SER A 137 27.17 -5.87 14.20
C SER A 137 28.64 -5.52 14.45
N PRO A 138 29.60 -5.78 13.53
CA PRO A 138 31.00 -5.39 13.72
C PRO A 138 31.21 -3.88 13.88
N GLU A 139 30.42 -3.08 13.19
CA GLU A 139 30.58 -1.61 13.15
C GLU A 139 29.74 -0.90 14.21
N LEU A 140 28.56 -1.45 14.53
CA LEU A 140 27.56 -0.77 15.36
C LEU A 140 27.29 -1.49 16.69
N GLY A 141 27.85 -2.69 16.90
CA GLY A 141 27.75 -3.45 18.15
C GLY A 141 26.31 -3.74 18.56
N GLY A 142 26.04 -3.68 19.87
CA GLY A 142 24.73 -4.01 20.45
C GLY A 142 23.57 -3.11 20.01
N THR A 143 23.84 -1.97 19.36
CA THR A 143 22.79 -1.11 18.78
C THR A 143 22.04 -1.81 17.65
N VAL A 144 22.68 -2.74 16.94
CA VAL A 144 22.05 -3.48 15.83
C VAL A 144 20.94 -4.39 16.33
N GLU A 145 21.18 -5.14 17.40
CA GLU A 145 20.16 -6.01 17.99
C GLU A 145 19.00 -5.19 18.56
N ASN A 146 19.26 -4.07 19.24
CA ASN A 146 18.20 -3.18 19.71
C ASN A 146 17.35 -2.63 18.56
N GLY A 147 17.99 -2.27 17.44
CA GLY A 147 17.29 -1.81 16.23
C GLY A 147 16.44 -2.92 15.61
N PHE A 148 16.98 -4.14 15.53
CA PHE A 148 16.25 -5.31 15.07
C PHE A 148 15.03 -5.61 15.95
N ASP A 149 15.19 -5.62 17.27
CA ASP A 149 14.08 -5.82 18.22
C ASP A 149 13.00 -4.74 18.08
N SER A 150 13.40 -3.48 17.83
CA SER A 150 12.45 -2.39 17.59
C SER A 150 11.63 -2.61 16.30
N VAL A 151 12.27 -3.11 15.24
CA VAL A 151 11.57 -3.48 13.99
C VAL A 151 10.61 -4.65 14.23
N LEU A 152 11.01 -5.67 15.00
CA LEU A 152 10.13 -6.79 15.33
C LEU A 152 8.89 -6.33 16.10
N GLN A 153 9.07 -5.47 17.11
CA GLN A 153 7.96 -4.89 17.86
C GLN A 153 7.02 -4.12 16.94
N PHE A 154 7.55 -3.25 16.08
CA PHE A 154 6.75 -2.52 15.11
C PHE A 154 5.95 -3.47 14.20
N LEU A 155 6.56 -4.53 13.66
CA LEU A 155 5.87 -5.45 12.76
C LEU A 155 4.75 -6.19 13.50
N GLU A 156 4.93 -6.55 14.77
CA GLU A 156 3.86 -7.13 15.60
C GLU A 156 2.68 -6.16 15.78
N GLU A 157 2.96 -4.90 16.15
CA GLU A 157 1.94 -3.86 16.28
C GLU A 157 1.21 -3.62 14.94
N ARG A 158 1.97 -3.56 13.84
CA ARG A 158 1.43 -3.33 12.51
C ARG A 158 0.54 -4.47 12.02
N ARG A 159 0.85 -5.73 12.39
CA ARG A 159 -0.04 -6.87 12.14
C ARG A 159 -1.37 -6.67 12.84
N PHE A 160 -1.36 -6.26 14.10
CA PHE A 160 -2.60 -6.05 14.84
C PHE A 160 -3.43 -4.93 14.21
N ASP A 161 -2.81 -3.81 13.85
CA ASP A 161 -3.49 -2.72 13.15
C ASP A 161 -4.20 -3.21 11.89
N LEU A 162 -3.48 -3.87 10.98
CA LEU A 162 -4.00 -4.16 9.65
C LEU A 162 -4.90 -5.40 9.61
N TYR A 163 -4.61 -6.44 10.40
CA TYR A 163 -5.39 -7.69 10.43
C TYR A 163 -6.53 -7.69 11.46
N VAL A 164 -6.53 -6.77 12.42
CA VAL A 164 -7.55 -6.72 13.48
C VAL A 164 -8.26 -5.38 13.49
N THR A 165 -7.54 -4.27 13.70
CA THR A 165 -8.16 -2.94 13.85
C THR A 165 -8.87 -2.52 12.57
N TYR A 166 -8.19 -2.60 11.42
CA TYR A 166 -8.71 -2.14 10.13
C TYR A 166 -9.33 -3.26 9.29
N ALA A 167 -9.47 -4.47 9.81
CA ALA A 167 -10.06 -5.56 9.06
C ALA A 167 -11.55 -5.31 8.79
N ALA A 168 -12.02 -5.63 7.58
CA ALA A 168 -13.45 -5.57 7.21
C ALA A 168 -14.35 -6.47 8.10
N THR A 169 -13.74 -7.44 8.77
CA THR A 169 -14.40 -8.31 9.75
C THR A 169 -14.54 -7.67 11.13
N ASN A 170 -13.87 -6.55 11.43
CA ASN A 170 -14.03 -5.82 12.67
C ASN A 170 -15.46 -5.27 12.78
N LYS A 171 -16.20 -5.72 13.80
CA LYS A 171 -17.61 -5.33 14.03
C LYS A 171 -17.78 -4.35 15.20
N VAL A 172 -16.69 -3.81 15.75
CA VAL A 172 -16.76 -2.76 16.75
C VAL A 172 -17.45 -1.53 16.15
N ALA A 173 -18.42 -0.97 16.88
CA ALA A 173 -19.18 0.19 16.42
C ALA A 173 -18.24 1.39 16.21
N GLY A 174 -18.30 1.99 15.02
CA GLY A 174 -17.43 3.12 14.63
C GLY A 174 -16.02 2.73 14.18
N ALA A 175 -15.73 1.43 14.02
CA ALA A 175 -14.45 1.00 13.46
C ALA A 175 -14.36 1.28 11.95
N ASP A 176 -13.18 1.70 11.50
CA ASP A 176 -12.81 1.79 10.10
C ASP A 176 -12.51 0.40 9.52
N ALA A 177 -13.57 -0.37 9.26
CA ALA A 177 -13.50 -1.74 8.74
C ALA A 177 -13.19 -1.75 7.23
N LEU A 178 -11.92 -1.59 6.87
CA LEU A 178 -11.45 -1.28 5.51
C LEU A 178 -10.84 -2.48 4.76
N VAL A 179 -9.86 -3.15 5.37
CA VAL A 179 -9.01 -4.15 4.69
C VAL A 179 -9.82 -5.43 4.46
N PRO A 180 -9.97 -5.88 3.21
CA PRO A 180 -10.76 -7.08 2.91
C PRO A 180 -10.10 -8.35 3.44
N GLN A 181 -10.86 -9.44 3.39
CA GLN A 181 -10.31 -10.78 3.60
C GLN A 181 -9.31 -11.15 2.49
N GLU A 182 -8.54 -12.22 2.73
CA GLU A 182 -7.59 -12.75 1.74
C GLU A 182 -8.26 -12.98 0.39
N GLN A 183 -7.51 -12.73 -0.67
CA GLN A 183 -7.97 -13.01 -2.03
C GLN A 183 -7.85 -14.52 -2.28
N SER A 184 -8.83 -15.09 -3.00
CA SER A 184 -8.76 -16.50 -3.36
C SER A 184 -7.62 -16.76 -4.35
N ASP A 185 -6.83 -17.81 -4.09
CA ASP A 185 -5.84 -18.34 -5.06
C ASP A 185 -6.49 -18.83 -6.36
N LYS A 186 -7.82 -18.97 -6.38
CA LYS A 186 -8.63 -19.38 -7.52
C LYS A 186 -9.62 -18.29 -7.90
N ALA A 187 -9.11 -17.12 -8.28
CA ALA A 187 -9.93 -16.06 -8.82
C ALA A 187 -10.80 -16.58 -9.98
N GLN A 188 -12.12 -16.39 -9.89
CA GLN A 188 -13.06 -16.68 -10.97
C GLN A 188 -13.55 -15.35 -11.55
N PRO A 189 -12.81 -14.73 -12.47
CA PRO A 189 -13.25 -13.49 -13.08
C PRO A 189 -14.56 -13.72 -13.82
N ALA A 190 -15.49 -12.78 -13.67
CA ALA A 190 -16.68 -12.71 -14.49
C ALA A 190 -16.40 -11.81 -15.69
N PHE A 191 -16.92 -12.19 -16.86
CA PHE A 191 -16.87 -11.34 -18.04
C PHE A 191 -18.17 -10.55 -18.13
N GLY A 192 -18.05 -9.24 -18.06
CA GLY A 192 -19.16 -8.29 -18.10
C GLY A 192 -19.47 -7.84 -19.53
N ALA A 193 -19.82 -6.57 -19.68
CA ALA A 193 -20.09 -5.97 -20.99
C ALA A 193 -18.87 -6.06 -21.92
N MET A 194 -19.14 -6.25 -23.21
CA MET A 194 -18.15 -6.16 -24.27
C MET A 194 -18.67 -5.23 -25.36
N ASP A 195 -17.79 -4.40 -25.91
CA ASP A 195 -18.02 -3.64 -27.13
C ASP A 195 -16.91 -3.99 -28.12
N PHE A 196 -17.29 -4.65 -29.21
CA PHE A 196 -16.38 -5.05 -30.29
C PHE A 196 -16.68 -4.27 -31.59
N ASN A 197 -17.62 -3.33 -31.56
CA ASN A 197 -17.95 -2.46 -32.69
C ASN A 197 -18.46 -1.09 -32.19
N PRO A 198 -17.55 -0.25 -31.64
CA PRO A 198 -17.94 1.01 -31.00
C PRO A 198 -18.68 1.93 -31.97
N ALA A 199 -19.68 2.65 -31.47
CA ALA A 199 -20.49 3.57 -32.28
C ALA A 199 -19.67 4.70 -32.94
N SER A 200 -18.48 5.00 -32.41
CA SER A 200 -17.53 5.96 -32.99
C SER A 200 -16.82 5.44 -34.25
N GLY A 201 -16.88 4.13 -34.51
CA GLY A 201 -16.09 3.44 -35.54
C GLY A 201 -14.60 3.31 -35.22
N ARG A 202 -14.15 3.70 -34.02
CA ARG A 202 -12.76 3.59 -33.60
C ARG A 202 -12.53 2.27 -32.87
N GLN A 203 -11.75 1.38 -33.48
CA GLN A 203 -11.40 0.08 -32.88
C GLN A 203 -10.62 0.21 -31.56
N GLN A 204 -9.98 1.35 -31.30
CA GLN A 204 -9.31 1.61 -30.02
C GLN A 204 -10.27 1.75 -28.83
N GLU A 205 -11.57 1.90 -29.08
CA GLU A 205 -12.61 1.99 -28.05
C GLU A 205 -13.27 0.62 -27.78
N GLU A 206 -12.80 -0.45 -28.43
CA GLU A 206 -13.24 -1.81 -28.13
C GLU A 206 -12.83 -2.20 -26.71
N PHE A 207 -13.71 -2.87 -25.98
CA PHE A 207 -13.41 -3.34 -24.63
C PHE A 207 -14.10 -4.66 -24.31
N VAL A 208 -13.49 -5.39 -23.38
CA VAL A 208 -14.14 -6.46 -22.62
C VAL A 208 -14.00 -6.10 -21.15
N ARG A 209 -15.11 -5.96 -20.44
CA ARG A 209 -15.11 -5.75 -19.00
C ARG A 209 -14.85 -7.08 -18.30
N ILE A 210 -13.86 -7.09 -17.42
CA ILE A 210 -13.59 -8.21 -16.51
C ILE A 210 -13.93 -7.74 -15.10
N ASP A 211 -14.92 -8.39 -14.50
CA ASP A 211 -15.32 -8.17 -13.12
C ASP A 211 -14.58 -9.16 -12.21
N ASN A 212 -13.96 -8.63 -11.15
CA ASN A 212 -13.33 -9.42 -10.09
C ASN A 212 -14.21 -9.30 -8.83
N PRO A 213 -15.23 -10.17 -8.68
CA PRO A 213 -16.22 -10.12 -7.59
C PRO A 213 -15.62 -10.36 -6.21
#